data_AF-A0A2D4YUN4-F1
#
_entry.id   AF-A0A2D4YUN4-F1
#
_cell.length_a   1.000
_cell.length_b   1.000
_cell.length_c   1.000
_cell.angle_alpha   90.00
_cell.angle_beta   90.00
_cell.angle_gamma   90.00
#
_symmetry.space_group_name_H-M   'P 1'
#
loop_
_entity.id
_entity.type
_entity.pdbx_description
1 polymer ?
#
loop_
_entity_poly.entity_id
_entity_poly.type
_entity_poly.pdbx_seq_one_letter_code
_entity_poly.pdbx_strand_id
1 'polypeptide(L)'
;MLRDLLAMNNGASRARLCGLVIFAGAFLSPGIVPRQAKAQPNPRSSFPGRRVGGGTRGECSSRVVLHLVPESSVYAPATSADLAVVLGPAVRPAPLKLTFRAKNGELSTRTLPPSAAGLTLLRIPPLRTVTEWESSYVCKSGGDVAASADPLNFIETTFPPALSLLLPSATASDSSVQTILRSLRASCGESVPTLATLAGFGLDDLVTEDWPASLPVRCPA
;
A
#
# COMPACT_ATOMS: atom_id res chain seq x y z
N MET A 1 -17.87 15.86 55.61
CA MET A 1 -18.48 14.64 55.05
C MET A 1 -17.34 13.64 54.85
N LEU A 2 -16.74 13.01 55.88
CA LEU A 2 -17.20 11.83 56.65
C LEU A 2 -17.96 10.82 55.76
N ARG A 3 -17.31 9.78 55.19
CA ARG A 3 -16.89 8.47 55.74
C ARG A 3 -17.96 7.38 55.56
N ASP A 4 -17.45 6.20 55.19
CA ASP A 4 -17.92 4.83 55.49
C ASP A 4 -18.56 3.96 54.39
N LEU A 5 -17.77 2.92 54.08
CA LEU A 5 -18.10 1.62 53.51
C LEU A 5 -19.09 0.83 54.39
N LEU A 6 -19.90 -0.04 53.77
CA LEU A 6 -20.39 -1.34 54.29
C LEU A 6 -20.68 -2.23 53.06
N ALA A 7 -19.88 -3.27 52.79
CA ALA A 7 -20.03 -4.66 53.27
C ALA A 7 -21.14 -5.44 52.54
N MET A 8 -20.79 -6.34 51.62
CA MET A 8 -20.68 -7.81 51.80
C MET A 8 -22.01 -8.53 52.10
N ASN A 9 -22.46 -9.40 51.19
CA ASN A 9 -23.15 -10.66 51.50
C ASN A 9 -23.13 -11.56 50.24
N ASN A 10 -22.32 -12.62 50.21
CA ASN A 10 -22.56 -13.98 50.70
C ASN A 10 -23.49 -14.82 49.80
N GLY A 11 -22.98 -15.98 49.39
CA GLY A 11 -23.78 -16.98 48.69
C GLY A 11 -22.98 -18.19 48.23
N ALA A 12 -22.19 -18.79 49.14
CA ALA A 12 -21.61 -20.10 48.93
C ALA A 12 -22.68 -21.21 49.00
N SER A 13 -22.37 -22.35 48.35
CA SER A 13 -22.85 -23.71 48.61
C SER A 13 -23.62 -24.33 47.44
N ARG A 14 -23.11 -25.42 46.85
CA ARG A 14 -23.29 -26.79 47.37
C ARG A 14 -22.65 -27.79 46.41
N ALA A 15 -21.76 -28.61 46.97
CA ALA A 15 -21.37 -29.90 46.43
C ALA A 15 -22.54 -30.91 46.48
N ARG A 16 -22.50 -31.92 45.59
CA ARG A 16 -23.11 -33.27 45.63
C ARG A 16 -23.37 -33.71 44.18
N LEU A 17 -23.28 -34.95 43.75
CA LEU A 17 -22.77 -36.23 44.26
C LEU A 17 -22.96 -37.20 43.06
N CYS A 18 -22.23 -38.31 43.05
CA CYS A 18 -22.52 -39.60 42.40
C CYS A 18 -23.72 -39.71 41.44
N GLY A 19 -23.43 -40.19 40.23
CA GLY A 19 -24.43 -40.74 39.32
C GLY A 19 -23.78 -41.45 38.14
N LEU A 20 -23.12 -42.58 38.40
CA LEU A 20 -22.72 -43.53 37.36
C LEU A 20 -23.99 -44.18 36.81
N VAL A 21 -24.37 -43.88 35.56
CA VAL A 21 -25.40 -44.62 34.83
C VAL A 21 -24.81 -45.04 33.48
N ILE A 22 -24.62 -46.35 33.37
CA ILE A 22 -24.20 -47.04 32.15
C ILE A 22 -25.42 -47.08 31.22
N PHE A 23 -25.37 -46.36 30.10
CA PHE A 23 -26.26 -46.57 28.97
C PHE A 23 -25.44 -47.09 27.79
N ALA A 24 -25.61 -48.39 27.52
CA ALA A 24 -25.23 -49.01 26.26
C ALA A 24 -26.21 -48.55 25.19
N GLY A 25 -25.77 -47.59 24.37
CA GLY A 25 -26.51 -47.12 23.20
C GLY A 25 -25.52 -46.83 22.08
N ALA A 26 -25.50 -47.68 21.06
CA ALA A 26 -24.68 -47.52 19.86
C ALA A 26 -25.19 -46.31 19.05
N PHE A 27 -24.69 -45.12 19.37
CA PHE A 27 -24.86 -43.92 18.56
C PHE A 27 -23.82 -43.93 17.44
N LEU A 28 -24.27 -44.26 16.22
CA LEU A 28 -23.57 -43.96 14.98
C LEU A 28 -23.44 -42.43 14.86
N SER A 29 -22.30 -41.91 15.31
CA SER A 29 -21.95 -40.50 15.17
C SER A 29 -21.55 -40.23 13.71
N PRO A 30 -22.21 -39.32 12.98
CA PRO A 30 -21.65 -38.83 11.73
C PRO A 30 -20.36 -38.10 12.05
N GLY A 31 -19.24 -38.65 11.59
CA GLY A 31 -17.92 -38.05 11.75
C GLY A 31 -17.92 -36.65 11.17
N ILE A 32 -17.76 -35.65 12.04
CA ILE A 32 -17.50 -34.28 11.65
C ILE A 32 -16.10 -34.27 11.04
N VAL A 33 -16.02 -34.37 9.72
CA VAL A 33 -14.75 -34.19 9.01
C VAL A 33 -14.31 -32.75 9.23
N PRO A 34 -13.15 -32.49 9.85
CA PRO A 34 -12.66 -31.13 9.98
C PRO A 34 -12.44 -30.59 8.56
N ARG A 35 -13.22 -29.56 8.20
CA ARG A 35 -12.97 -28.76 7.00
C ARG A 35 -11.55 -28.21 7.13
N GLN A 36 -10.62 -28.78 6.36
CA GLN A 36 -9.30 -28.19 6.20
C GLN A 36 -9.49 -26.80 5.59
N ALA A 37 -9.38 -25.76 6.42
CA ALA A 37 -9.29 -24.39 5.96
C ALA A 37 -8.01 -24.30 5.13
N LYS A 38 -8.14 -24.25 3.80
CA LYS A 38 -7.01 -23.90 2.95
C LYS A 38 -6.53 -22.53 3.40
N ALA A 39 -5.32 -22.48 3.96
CA ALA A 39 -4.64 -21.24 4.28
C ALA A 39 -4.68 -20.37 3.02
N GLN A 40 -5.43 -19.28 3.07
CA GLN A 40 -5.47 -18.33 1.96
C GLN A 40 -4.03 -17.81 1.78
N PRO A 41 -3.47 -17.82 0.56
CA PRO A 41 -2.13 -17.31 0.33
C PRO A 41 -2.08 -15.86 0.80
N ASN A 42 -1.18 -15.56 1.74
CA ASN A 42 -1.00 -14.22 2.27
C ASN A 42 -0.42 -13.34 1.15
N PRO A 43 -1.19 -12.38 0.59
CA PRO A 43 -0.73 -11.59 -0.54
C PRO A 43 0.55 -10.81 -0.23
N ARG A 44 0.83 -10.53 1.06
CA ARG A 44 2.03 -9.81 1.50
C ARG A 44 3.33 -10.57 1.33
N SER A 45 3.27 -11.90 1.24
CA SER A 45 4.45 -12.75 1.04
C SER A 45 4.60 -13.23 -0.40
N SER A 46 3.59 -13.04 -1.26
CA SER A 46 3.57 -13.59 -2.61
C SER A 46 3.40 -12.55 -3.71
N PHE A 47 3.08 -11.29 -3.39
CA PHE A 47 2.96 -10.23 -4.38
C PHE A 47 4.34 -9.75 -4.84
N PRO A 48 4.69 -9.85 -6.13
CA PRO A 48 5.98 -9.41 -6.66
C PRO A 48 6.00 -7.89 -6.89
N GLY A 49 5.70 -7.13 -5.83
CA GLY A 49 5.63 -5.68 -5.90
C GLY A 49 6.99 -5.01 -6.02
N ARG A 50 6.98 -3.75 -6.44
CA ARG A 50 8.16 -2.91 -6.58
C ARG A 50 7.77 -1.46 -6.31
N ARG A 51 8.09 -0.95 -5.12
CA ARG A 51 7.76 0.43 -4.73
C ARG A 51 8.49 1.49 -5.55
N VAL A 52 9.60 1.12 -6.21
CA VAL A 52 10.49 2.01 -6.95
C VAL A 52 10.35 1.74 -8.45
N GLY A 53 9.81 2.71 -9.19
CA GLY A 53 9.74 2.69 -10.64
C GLY A 53 10.68 3.71 -11.27
N GLY A 54 10.72 3.68 -12.61
CA GLY A 54 11.65 4.46 -13.41
C GLY A 54 12.95 3.70 -13.70
N GLY A 55 13.83 4.32 -14.46
CA GLY A 55 15.17 3.82 -14.77
C GLY A 55 16.20 4.94 -14.67
N THR A 56 17.38 4.69 -15.23
CA THR A 56 18.53 5.61 -15.22
C THR A 56 18.97 6.04 -16.61
N ARG A 57 18.31 5.53 -17.67
CA ARG A 57 18.62 5.80 -19.07
C ARG A 57 17.41 6.42 -19.76
N GLY A 58 17.62 7.36 -20.67
CA GLY A 58 16.54 8.07 -21.35
C GLY A 58 15.92 9.19 -20.51
N GLU A 59 15.53 10.29 -21.15
CA GLU A 59 15.24 11.54 -20.44
C GLU A 59 13.89 11.57 -19.71
N CYS A 60 12.89 10.86 -20.24
CA CYS A 60 11.57 10.78 -19.62
C CYS A 60 11.55 9.83 -18.41
N SER A 61 12.57 9.00 -18.31
CA SER A 61 12.55 7.74 -17.63
C SER A 61 13.72 7.51 -16.72
N SER A 62 14.75 8.34 -16.82
CA SER A 62 15.81 8.53 -15.82
C SER A 62 15.26 9.12 -14.51
N ARG A 63 13.99 8.88 -14.18
CA ARG A 63 13.24 9.55 -13.11
C ARG A 63 12.67 8.50 -12.21
N VAL A 64 13.09 8.56 -10.95
CA VAL A 64 12.59 7.69 -9.90
C VAL A 64 11.15 8.08 -9.57
N VAL A 65 10.24 7.10 -9.51
CA VAL A 65 8.91 7.24 -8.93
C VAL A 65 8.76 6.26 -7.77
N LEU A 66 8.29 6.74 -6.62
CA LEU A 66 8.22 5.94 -5.39
C LEU A 66 6.79 5.85 -4.89
N HIS A 67 6.32 4.66 -4.53
CA HIS A 67 5.14 4.47 -3.70
C HIS A 67 5.53 4.48 -2.22
N LEU A 68 4.94 5.37 -1.44
CA LEU A 68 5.13 5.41 0.02
C LEU A 68 4.23 4.38 0.70
N VAL A 69 4.63 3.12 0.59
CA VAL A 69 3.96 1.93 1.14
C VAL A 69 4.96 1.08 1.94
N PRO A 70 4.54 0.07 2.74
CA PRO A 70 5.47 -0.81 3.44
C PRO A 70 6.38 -1.59 2.48
N GLU A 71 7.53 -2.08 2.95
CA GLU A 71 8.52 -2.83 2.15
C GLU A 71 7.95 -3.98 1.33
N SER A 72 6.90 -4.64 1.84
CA SER A 72 6.18 -5.70 1.14
C SER A 72 5.46 -5.24 -0.14
N SER A 73 5.42 -3.93 -0.41
CA SER A 73 4.62 -3.31 -1.48
C SER A 73 3.12 -3.59 -1.37
N VAL A 74 2.65 -4.10 -0.24
CA VAL A 74 1.24 -4.38 0.03
C VAL A 74 0.74 -3.48 1.15
N TYR A 75 -0.26 -2.65 0.85
CA TYR A 75 -0.73 -1.60 1.74
C TYR A 75 -2.25 -1.52 1.81
N ALA A 76 -2.79 -1.26 2.99
CA ALA A 76 -4.19 -0.91 3.16
C ALA A 76 -4.31 0.56 3.59
N PRO A 77 -4.87 1.45 2.77
CA PRO A 77 -4.97 2.89 3.08
C PRO A 77 -6.01 3.26 4.15
N ALA A 78 -6.63 2.26 4.80
CA ALA A 78 -7.66 2.40 5.83
C ALA A 78 -8.73 3.45 5.46
N THR A 79 -9.28 4.14 6.46
CA THR A 79 -10.37 5.11 6.28
C THR A 79 -9.92 6.44 5.69
N SER A 80 -8.63 6.78 5.77
CA SER A 80 -8.13 8.03 5.16
C SER A 80 -8.05 7.93 3.63
N ALA A 81 -7.96 6.70 3.11
CA ALA A 81 -7.86 6.40 1.69
C ALA A 81 -6.73 7.19 1.00
N ASP A 82 -5.68 7.52 1.78
CA ASP A 82 -4.55 8.31 1.32
C ASP A 82 -3.46 7.39 0.76
N LEU A 83 -3.02 7.69 -0.45
CA LEU A 83 -1.82 7.17 -1.10
C LEU A 83 -0.84 8.31 -1.30
N ALA A 84 0.46 8.01 -1.29
CA ALA A 84 1.46 9.01 -1.62
C ALA A 84 2.47 8.48 -2.63
N VAL A 85 2.79 9.34 -3.60
CA VAL A 85 3.82 9.14 -4.61
C VAL A 85 4.90 10.19 -4.42
N VAL A 86 6.16 9.78 -4.50
CA VAL A 86 7.28 10.71 -4.60
C VAL A 86 7.87 10.66 -6.01
N LEU A 87 8.04 11.83 -6.60
CA LEU A 87 8.77 11.98 -7.87
C LEU A 87 10.19 12.46 -7.54
N GLY A 88 11.18 11.79 -8.13
CA GLY A 88 12.58 12.15 -7.97
C GLY A 88 13.02 13.34 -8.85
N PRO A 89 14.31 13.72 -8.73
CA PRO A 89 14.95 14.77 -9.53
C PRO A 89 14.88 14.54 -11.03
N ALA A 90 14.83 15.66 -11.75
CA ALA A 90 14.08 15.67 -12.99
C ALA A 90 14.37 16.92 -13.85
N VAL A 91 15.24 16.83 -14.87
CA VAL A 91 15.53 17.97 -15.79
C VAL A 91 14.31 18.41 -16.62
N ARG A 92 13.60 17.48 -17.28
CA ARG A 92 12.37 17.72 -18.07
C ARG A 92 11.21 16.86 -17.55
N PRO A 93 10.43 17.31 -16.55
CA PRO A 93 9.33 16.54 -15.98
C PRO A 93 8.35 16.01 -17.03
N ALA A 94 7.88 14.78 -16.84
CA ALA A 94 6.86 14.13 -17.67
C ALA A 94 5.60 13.86 -16.84
N PRO A 95 4.40 13.78 -17.46
CA PRO A 95 3.19 13.40 -16.76
C PRO A 95 3.32 12.00 -16.16
N LEU A 96 2.70 11.75 -15.01
CA LEU A 96 2.67 10.42 -14.39
C LEU A 96 1.27 9.82 -14.55
N LYS A 97 1.17 8.65 -15.17
CA LYS A 97 -0.06 7.86 -15.24
C LYS A 97 -0.11 6.92 -14.05
N LEU A 98 -1.24 6.96 -13.36
CA LEU A 98 -1.58 6.07 -12.26
C LEU A 98 -2.68 5.14 -12.75
N THR A 99 -2.49 3.84 -12.61
CA THR A 99 -3.47 2.84 -13.02
C THR A 99 -3.83 1.98 -11.81
N PHE A 100 -5.13 1.84 -11.56
CA PHE A 100 -5.68 1.01 -10.50
C PHE A 100 -6.50 -0.10 -11.14
N ARG A 101 -6.05 -1.35 -10.97
CA ARG A 101 -6.70 -2.55 -11.51
C ARG A 101 -7.24 -3.39 -10.36
N ALA A 102 -8.54 -3.31 -10.15
CA ALA A 102 -9.22 -4.07 -9.12
C ALA A 102 -9.40 -5.54 -9.57
N LYS A 103 -9.39 -6.46 -8.60
CA LYS A 103 -9.53 -7.90 -8.86
C LYS A 103 -10.86 -8.28 -9.52
N ASN A 104 -11.89 -7.45 -9.38
CA ASN A 104 -13.18 -7.60 -10.05
C ASN A 104 -13.15 -7.19 -11.54
N GLY A 105 -12.00 -6.75 -12.07
CA GLY A 105 -11.84 -6.31 -13.45
C GLY A 105 -12.04 -4.80 -13.66
N GLU A 106 -12.43 -4.05 -12.63
CA GLU A 106 -12.57 -2.60 -12.72
C GLU A 106 -11.20 -1.95 -12.91
N LEU A 107 -11.11 -1.04 -13.89
CA LEU A 107 -9.91 -0.32 -14.25
C LEU A 107 -10.19 1.17 -14.12
N SER A 108 -9.42 1.87 -13.31
CA SER A 108 -9.43 3.34 -13.26
C SER A 108 -8.02 3.88 -13.50
N THR A 109 -7.94 5.04 -14.13
CA THR A 109 -6.69 5.70 -14.47
C THR A 109 -6.77 7.18 -14.11
N ARG A 110 -5.69 7.73 -13.56
CA ARG A 110 -5.52 9.14 -13.25
C ARG A 110 -4.18 9.61 -13.76
N THR A 111 -4.11 10.78 -14.37
CA THR A 111 -2.85 11.38 -14.81
C THR A 111 -2.52 12.57 -13.93
N LEU A 112 -1.31 12.58 -13.38
CA LEU A 112 -0.73 13.74 -12.71
C LEU A 112 0.06 14.57 -13.73
N PRO A 113 -0.01 15.91 -13.64
CA PRO A 113 0.76 16.76 -14.53
C PRO A 113 2.26 16.59 -14.30
N PRO A 114 3.10 16.93 -15.30
CA PRO A 114 4.53 17.06 -15.11
C PRO A 114 4.86 17.92 -13.90
N SER A 115 5.72 17.43 -13.01
CA SER A 115 6.20 18.21 -11.87
C SER A 115 7.64 17.84 -11.51
N ALA A 116 8.36 18.82 -10.97
CA ALA A 116 9.68 18.62 -10.39
C ALA A 116 9.59 17.69 -9.15
N ALA A 117 10.75 17.35 -8.59
CA ALA A 117 10.85 16.51 -7.40
C ALA A 117 9.87 16.95 -6.30
N GLY A 118 9.23 15.99 -5.65
CA GLY A 118 8.29 16.27 -4.56
C GLY A 118 7.28 15.16 -4.34
N LEU A 119 6.46 15.35 -3.31
CA LEU A 119 5.51 14.38 -2.80
C LEU A 119 4.09 14.76 -3.23
N THR A 120 3.32 13.80 -3.73
CA THR A 120 1.91 13.99 -4.07
C THR A 120 1.04 13.02 -3.28
N LEU A 121 0.13 13.54 -2.45
CA LEU A 121 -0.89 12.76 -1.75
C LEU A 121 -2.19 12.72 -2.55
N LEU A 122 -2.67 11.52 -2.79
CA LEU A 122 -3.87 11.22 -3.53
C LEU A 122 -4.88 10.59 -2.60
N ARG A 123 -6.11 11.09 -2.65
CA ARG A 123 -7.25 10.38 -2.04
C ARG A 123 -7.88 9.49 -3.09
N ILE A 124 -8.01 8.21 -2.77
CA ILE A 124 -8.72 7.24 -3.61
C ILE A 124 -10.11 6.93 -3.03
N PRO A 125 -11.05 6.44 -3.85
CA PRO A 125 -12.28 5.87 -3.32
C PRO A 125 -12.01 4.69 -2.37
N PRO A 126 -12.88 4.43 -1.38
CA PRO A 126 -12.75 3.26 -0.52
C PRO A 126 -12.66 1.97 -1.33
N LEU A 127 -11.66 1.15 -1.03
CA LEU A 127 -11.42 -0.10 -1.72
C LEU A 127 -12.43 -1.16 -1.27
N ARG A 128 -13.10 -1.78 -2.25
CA ARG A 128 -14.00 -2.91 -2.01
C ARG A 128 -13.37 -4.27 -2.30
N THR A 129 -12.32 -4.27 -3.11
CA THR A 129 -11.58 -5.47 -3.49
C THR A 129 -10.08 -5.17 -3.46
N VAL A 130 -9.27 -6.22 -3.61
CA VAL A 130 -7.82 -6.08 -3.79
C VAL A 130 -7.57 -5.38 -5.12
N THR A 131 -6.70 -4.37 -5.12
CA THR A 131 -6.44 -3.51 -6.28
C THR A 131 -4.95 -3.36 -6.51
N GLU A 132 -4.47 -3.71 -7.70
CA GLU A 132 -3.10 -3.39 -8.12
C GLU A 132 -3.02 -1.91 -8.46
N TRP A 133 -2.02 -1.24 -7.92
CA TRP A 133 -1.70 0.15 -8.18
C TRP A 133 -0.36 0.25 -8.89
N GLU A 134 -0.39 0.77 -10.11
CA GLU A 134 0.77 1.01 -10.95
C GLU A 134 0.97 2.51 -11.19
N SER A 135 2.22 2.97 -11.17
CA SER A 135 2.62 4.31 -11.59
C SER A 135 3.71 4.26 -12.65
N SER A 136 3.47 4.88 -13.80
CA SER A 136 4.42 4.98 -14.93
C SER A 136 4.40 6.36 -15.57
N TYR A 137 5.56 6.83 -16.05
CA TYR A 137 5.64 8.09 -16.78
C TYR A 137 5.02 7.97 -18.17
N VAL A 138 4.26 8.99 -18.58
CA VAL A 138 3.76 9.15 -19.95
C VAL A 138 4.85 9.83 -20.77
N CYS A 139 5.70 9.01 -21.35
CA CYS A 139 6.72 9.48 -22.26
C CYS A 139 6.10 9.69 -23.64
N LYS A 140 6.39 10.85 -24.24
CA LYS A 140 6.26 10.94 -25.70
C LYS A 140 7.28 9.97 -26.27
N SER A 141 6.84 8.77 -26.63
CA SER A 141 7.54 7.99 -27.65
C SER A 141 7.72 8.94 -28.84
N GLY A 142 8.91 8.96 -29.44
CA GLY A 142 9.03 9.55 -30.77
C GLY A 142 8.03 8.84 -31.67
N GLY A 143 6.90 9.47 -31.95
CA GLY A 143 5.84 8.96 -32.82
C GLY A 143 5.12 7.72 -32.31
N ASP A 144 3.87 7.59 -32.73
CA ASP A 144 3.33 6.29 -33.11
C ASP A 144 4.28 5.71 -34.16
N VAL A 145 5.28 4.93 -33.73
CA VAL A 145 6.07 4.15 -34.68
C VAL A 145 5.18 2.98 -35.07
N ALA A 146 4.31 3.22 -36.06
CA ALA A 146 3.95 2.19 -37.00
C ALA A 146 5.25 1.47 -37.38
N ALA A 147 5.35 0.19 -37.00
CA ALA A 147 6.38 -0.77 -37.39
C ALA A 147 7.59 -0.14 -38.08
N SER A 148 8.54 0.40 -37.30
CA SER A 148 9.85 0.72 -37.86
C SER A 148 10.46 -0.61 -38.30
N ALA A 149 10.67 -0.75 -39.60
CA ALA A 149 11.32 -1.89 -40.23
C ALA A 149 12.85 -1.89 -40.00
N ASP A 150 13.33 -1.27 -38.91
CA ASP A 150 14.73 -1.27 -38.51
C ASP A 150 14.98 -2.39 -37.48
N PRO A 151 15.60 -3.52 -37.91
CA PRO A 151 15.89 -4.66 -37.06
C PRO A 151 17.04 -4.40 -36.07
N LEU A 152 17.44 -3.15 -35.81
CA LEU A 152 18.37 -2.80 -34.74
C LEU A 152 17.73 -1.98 -33.61
N ASN A 153 16.45 -1.65 -33.71
CA ASN A 153 15.72 -0.90 -32.68
C ASN A 153 15.21 -1.79 -31.53
N PHE A 154 16.04 -2.73 -31.07
CA PHE A 154 15.71 -3.70 -30.01
C PHE A 154 15.85 -3.17 -28.59
N ILE A 155 16.40 -1.97 -28.42
CA ILE A 155 16.46 -1.34 -27.09
C ILE A 155 15.15 -0.59 -26.89
N GLU A 156 14.08 -1.35 -26.65
CA GLU A 156 12.93 -0.79 -25.95
C GLU A 156 13.45 -0.31 -24.59
N THR A 157 13.48 1.01 -24.43
CA THR A 157 13.77 1.62 -23.14
C THR A 157 12.52 1.43 -22.28
N THR A 158 12.32 0.20 -21.81
CA THR A 158 11.16 -0.17 -20.99
C THR A 158 11.50 0.14 -19.55
N PHE A 159 10.79 1.11 -19.00
CA PHE A 159 11.01 1.56 -17.63
C PHE A 159 10.05 0.85 -16.71
N PRO A 160 10.57 0.13 -15.70
CA PRO A 160 9.73 -0.60 -14.80
C PRO A 160 8.81 0.39 -14.05
N PRO A 161 7.48 0.18 -14.04
CA PRO A 161 6.59 1.01 -13.25
C PRO A 161 6.82 0.76 -11.75
N ALA A 162 6.40 1.72 -10.90
CA ALA A 162 6.20 1.40 -9.49
C ALA A 162 4.89 0.61 -9.36
N LEU A 163 4.91 -0.50 -8.63
CA LEU A 163 3.81 -1.46 -8.52
C LEU A 163 3.59 -1.84 -7.05
N SER A 164 2.37 -1.62 -6.57
CA SER A 164 1.94 -1.98 -5.22
C SER A 164 0.59 -2.67 -5.24
N LEU A 165 0.29 -3.47 -4.22
CA LEU A 165 -1.02 -4.08 -4.02
C LEU A 165 -1.77 -3.36 -2.90
N LEU A 166 -2.97 -2.90 -3.19
CA LEU A 166 -3.85 -2.26 -2.23
C LEU A 166 -4.87 -3.25 -1.69
N LEU A 167 -5.01 -3.30 -0.36
CA LEU A 167 -5.96 -4.15 0.32
C LEU A 167 -7.12 -3.33 0.91
N PRO A 168 -8.35 -3.89 0.93
CA PRO A 168 -9.51 -3.20 1.50
C PRO A 168 -9.47 -3.13 3.04
N SER A 169 -8.71 -4.02 3.69
CA SER A 169 -8.67 -4.14 5.15
C SER A 169 -7.25 -3.97 5.67
N ALA A 170 -7.11 -3.07 6.63
CA ALA A 170 -5.84 -2.78 7.29
C ALA A 170 -5.45 -3.83 8.32
N THR A 171 -4.16 -3.90 8.58
CA THR A 171 -3.54 -4.71 9.63
C THR A 171 -2.51 -3.87 10.38
N ALA A 172 -1.91 -4.44 11.43
CA ALA A 172 -0.90 -3.76 12.22
C ALA A 172 0.28 -3.19 11.39
N SER A 173 0.71 -3.88 10.32
CA SER A 173 1.83 -3.44 9.48
C SER A 173 1.54 -2.17 8.67
N ASP A 174 0.27 -1.78 8.53
CA ASP A 174 -0.12 -0.58 7.77
C ASP A 174 -0.14 0.68 8.66
N SER A 175 -0.17 0.52 9.98
CA SER A 175 -0.43 1.59 10.95
C SER A 175 0.63 2.70 10.95
N SER A 176 1.91 2.33 10.81
CA SER A 176 3.02 3.28 10.72
C SER A 176 2.90 4.15 9.47
N VAL A 177 2.71 3.52 8.31
CA VAL A 177 2.50 4.20 7.03
C VAL A 177 1.28 5.10 7.08
N GLN A 178 0.14 4.62 7.57
CA GLN A 178 -1.09 5.43 7.70
C GLN A 178 -0.89 6.67 8.57
N THR A 179 -0.12 6.53 9.67
CA THR A 179 0.19 7.65 10.56
C THR A 179 1.06 8.69 9.85
N ILE A 180 2.10 8.24 9.15
CA ILE A 180 2.99 9.12 8.38
C ILE A 180 2.19 9.83 7.27
N LEU A 181 1.39 9.10 6.48
CA LEU A 181 0.59 9.69 5.41
C LEU A 181 -0.44 10.71 5.93
N ARG A 182 -1.05 10.46 7.10
CA ARG A 182 -1.94 11.42 7.75
C ARG A 182 -1.20 12.70 8.16
N SER A 183 0.01 12.58 8.69
CA SER A 183 0.87 13.73 9.01
C SER A 183 1.24 14.50 7.75
N LEU A 184 1.63 13.81 6.68
CA LEU A 184 1.95 14.44 5.40
C LEU A 184 0.75 15.15 4.79
N ARG A 185 -0.47 14.61 4.95
CA ARG A 185 -1.72 15.26 4.54
C ARG A 185 -1.97 16.56 5.32
N ALA A 186 -1.52 16.67 6.57
CA ALA A 186 -1.62 17.93 7.31
C ALA A 186 -0.66 19.00 6.76
N SER A 187 0.43 18.60 6.12
CA SER A 187 1.43 19.48 5.50
C SER A 187 1.16 19.81 4.02
N CYS A 188 -0.08 19.62 3.53
CA CYS A 188 -0.43 19.96 2.15
C CYS A 188 -0.12 21.44 1.83
N GLY A 189 0.64 21.69 0.77
CA GLY A 189 1.07 23.04 0.38
C GLY A 189 2.40 23.47 1.01
N GLU A 190 2.93 22.72 1.98
CA GLU A 190 4.21 22.96 2.61
C GLU A 190 5.32 22.08 2.00
N SER A 191 6.51 22.09 2.63
CA SER A 191 7.62 21.20 2.27
C SER A 191 8.08 20.37 3.46
N VAL A 192 8.47 19.13 3.21
CA VAL A 192 8.93 18.18 4.24
C VAL A 192 10.39 17.77 3.99
N PRO A 193 11.19 17.47 5.02
CA PRO A 193 12.59 17.09 4.82
C PRO A 193 12.69 15.78 4.04
N THR A 194 13.41 15.77 2.92
CA THR A 194 13.47 14.64 1.98
C THR A 194 14.00 13.37 2.64
N LEU A 195 15.18 13.46 3.26
CA LEU A 195 15.85 12.31 3.88
C LEU A 195 15.00 11.71 5.01
N ALA A 196 14.51 12.55 5.93
CA ALA A 196 13.68 12.07 7.04
C ALA A 196 12.35 11.46 6.55
N THR A 197 11.76 12.03 5.51
CA THR A 197 10.51 11.52 4.93
C THR A 197 10.73 10.14 4.30
N LEU A 198 11.78 9.96 3.49
CA LEU A 198 12.05 8.70 2.80
C LEU A 198 12.62 7.62 3.73
N ALA A 199 13.39 8.00 4.75
CA ALA A 199 13.84 7.10 5.81
C ALA A 199 12.67 6.45 6.57
N GLY A 200 11.56 7.19 6.75
CA GLY A 200 10.33 6.64 7.35
C GLY A 200 9.70 5.46 6.58
N PHE A 201 10.16 5.21 5.34
CA PHE A 201 9.73 4.11 4.49
C PHE A 201 10.87 3.14 4.11
N GLY A 202 12.09 3.33 4.65
CA GLY A 202 13.28 2.59 4.24
C GLY A 202 13.64 2.82 2.77
N LEU A 203 13.65 4.08 2.34
CA LEU A 203 13.97 4.54 0.97
C LEU A 203 15.04 5.65 0.96
N ASP A 204 15.77 5.81 2.05
CA ASP A 204 16.80 6.84 2.22
C ASP A 204 18.05 6.60 1.37
N ASP A 205 18.32 5.35 1.00
CA ASP A 205 19.37 4.95 0.07
C ASP A 205 19.20 5.52 -1.34
N LEU A 206 17.97 5.90 -1.71
CA LEU A 206 17.65 6.50 -3.00
C LEU A 206 17.93 8.01 -3.06
N VAL A 207 18.24 8.64 -1.92
CA VAL A 207 18.50 10.08 -1.82
C VAL A 207 19.94 10.36 -2.23
N THR A 208 20.12 10.81 -3.46
CA THR A 208 21.40 11.28 -4.00
C THR A 208 21.56 12.80 -3.87
N GLU A 209 22.72 13.34 -4.24
CA GLU A 209 23.01 14.78 -4.23
C GLU A 209 22.04 15.63 -5.08
N ASP A 210 21.42 15.03 -6.10
CA ASP A 210 20.45 15.72 -6.98
C ASP A 210 19.08 15.93 -6.32
N TRP A 211 18.80 15.25 -5.20
CA TRP A 211 17.54 15.43 -4.48
C TRP A 211 17.53 16.76 -3.74
N PRO A 212 16.40 17.50 -3.78
CA PRO A 212 16.27 18.69 -2.95
C PRO A 212 16.30 18.30 -1.47
N ALA A 213 16.79 19.17 -0.59
CA ALA A 213 16.77 18.93 0.86
C ALA A 213 15.35 18.81 1.43
N SER A 214 14.37 19.46 0.78
CA SER A 214 12.95 19.41 1.15
C SER A 214 12.07 19.12 -0.07
N LEU A 215 11.06 18.28 0.11
CA LEU A 215 10.06 17.94 -0.90
C LEU A 215 8.80 18.78 -0.71
N PRO A 216 8.32 19.51 -1.74
CA PRO A 216 7.00 20.12 -1.69
C PRO A 216 5.91 19.04 -1.64
N VAL A 217 4.90 19.26 -0.80
CA VAL A 217 3.76 18.37 -0.59
C VAL A 217 2.56 18.87 -1.37
N ARG A 218 2.14 18.10 -2.38
CA ARG A 218 1.03 18.41 -3.28
C ARG A 218 -0.17 17.53 -2.96
N CYS A 219 -1.34 18.15 -2.82
CA CYS A 219 -2.58 17.46 -2.49
C CYS A 219 -3.66 17.86 -3.48
N PRO A 220 -3.61 17.35 -4.74
CA PRO A 220 -4.66 17.64 -5.70
C PRO A 220 -6.00 17.15 -5.16
N ALA A 221 -7.05 17.91 -5.48
CA ALA A 221 -8.43 17.56 -5.16
C ALA A 221 -8.84 16.20 -5.77
#